data_AF-A0A834BPV5-F1
#
_entry.id   AF-A0A834BPV5-F1
#
_cell.length_a   1.000
_cell.length_b   1.000
_cell.length_c   1.000
_cell.angle_alpha   90.00
_cell.angle_beta   90.00
_cell.angle_gamma   90.00
#
_symmetry.space_group_name_H-M   'P 1'
#
loop_
_entity.id
_entity.type
_entity.pdbx_description
1 polymer ?
#
loop_
_entity_poly.entity_id
_entity_poly.type
_entity_poly.pdbx_seq_one_letter_code
_entity_poly.pdbx_strand_id
1 'polypeptide(L)'
;MAEKACDNKRVCMADPMKFCVFQTSQNTGQQLLYPDAECLEWLQCQMCHGWLHQDCAGNGCKLLGMESFSCGCTDLTDGSRIRKDVEEGGILSLFSSHMIKALHDDLTTGSVRSNRMFLWQNPTSSSALQQHLKLRTPNLSDQRIFQLLRVIEDATGVGALIRKGEVRLLDFVFDVLFPEILINILQNKGMTRLRAEILLAEGSIF
;
A
#
# COMPACT_ATOMS: atom_id res chain seq x y z
N MET A 1 -8.44 14.04 17.43
CA MET A 1 -8.06 13.06 18.48
C MET A 1 -8.00 11.66 17.89
N ALA A 2 -6.81 11.04 17.89
CA ALA A 2 -6.65 9.63 17.60
C ALA A 2 -7.12 8.82 18.83
N GLU A 3 -8.17 8.01 18.69
CA GLU A 3 -8.69 7.18 19.76
C GLU A 3 -8.29 5.72 19.52
N LYS A 4 -7.41 5.19 20.37
CA LYS A 4 -7.15 3.76 20.42
C LYS A 4 -8.32 3.07 21.11
N ALA A 5 -9.27 2.54 20.34
CA ALA A 5 -10.35 1.73 20.88
C ALA A 5 -10.48 0.42 20.09
N CYS A 6 -10.62 -0.70 20.79
CA CYS A 6 -10.80 -2.03 20.19
C CYS A 6 -12.28 -2.30 19.79
N ASP A 7 -13.05 -1.26 19.46
CA ASP A 7 -14.50 -1.37 19.29
C ASP A 7 -14.90 -1.89 17.89
N ASN A 8 -15.66 -2.99 17.87
CA ASN A 8 -16.09 -3.71 16.66
C ASN A 8 -17.25 -3.06 15.89
N LYS A 9 -17.79 -1.93 16.36
CA LYS A 9 -18.91 -1.24 15.68
C LYS A 9 -18.48 -0.27 14.58
N ARG A 10 -17.18 -0.02 14.43
CA ARG A 10 -16.63 0.92 13.46
C ARG A 10 -16.42 0.23 12.12
N VAL A 11 -16.69 0.94 11.03
CA VAL A 11 -16.42 0.47 9.67
C VAL A 11 -15.27 1.28 9.10
N CYS A 12 -14.22 0.58 8.68
CA CYS A 12 -13.09 1.22 8.02
C CYS A 12 -13.53 1.76 6.66
N MET A 13 -13.26 3.04 6.39
CA MET A 13 -13.58 3.66 5.10
C MET A 13 -12.94 2.92 3.91
N ALA A 14 -11.83 2.21 4.13
CA ALA A 14 -11.17 1.42 3.11
C ALA A 14 -11.89 0.09 2.77
N ASP A 15 -12.77 -0.41 3.64
CA ASP A 15 -13.39 -1.74 3.51
C ASP A 15 -14.37 -1.84 2.32
N PRO A 16 -15.29 -0.87 2.10
CA PRO A 16 -16.17 -0.89 0.91
C PRO A 16 -15.41 -0.85 -0.42
N MET A 17 -14.21 -0.26 -0.43
CA MET A 17 -13.34 -0.17 -1.61
C MET A 17 -12.38 -1.36 -1.74
N LYS A 18 -12.41 -2.30 -0.78
CA LYS A 18 -11.53 -3.47 -0.68
C LYS A 18 -10.05 -3.14 -0.53
N PHE A 19 -9.74 -1.98 0.05
CA PHE A 19 -8.38 -1.54 0.39
C PHE A 19 -8.08 -1.66 1.88
N CYS A 20 -9.04 -2.13 2.69
CA CYS A 20 -8.81 -2.34 4.11
C CYS A 20 -7.77 -3.44 4.32
N VAL A 21 -6.80 -3.17 5.20
CA VAL A 21 -5.79 -4.14 5.64
C VAL A 21 -6.41 -5.35 6.34
N PHE A 22 -7.52 -5.10 7.03
CA PHE A 22 -8.29 -6.10 7.78
C PHE A 22 -9.58 -6.43 7.04
N GLN A 23 -9.50 -6.64 5.72
CA GLN A 23 -10.67 -6.88 4.88
C GLN A 23 -11.51 -8.02 5.45
N THR A 24 -12.83 -7.83 5.47
CA THR A 24 -13.77 -8.88 5.87
C THR A 24 -14.36 -9.61 4.67
N SER A 25 -14.63 -10.91 4.84
CA SER A 25 -15.32 -11.73 3.85
C SER A 25 -16.80 -11.34 3.80
N GLN A 26 -17.30 -10.98 2.62
CA GLN A 26 -18.71 -10.64 2.43
C GLN A 26 -19.65 -11.81 2.72
N ASN A 27 -19.18 -13.05 2.56
CA ASN A 27 -20.01 -14.25 2.74
C ASN A 27 -20.12 -14.68 4.20
N THR A 28 -19.07 -14.47 4.99
CA THR A 28 -18.97 -14.98 6.37
C THR A 28 -18.93 -13.89 7.43
N GLY A 29 -18.68 -12.63 7.05
CA GLY A 29 -18.47 -11.51 7.95
C GLY A 29 -17.17 -11.60 8.76
N GLN A 30 -16.36 -12.65 8.57
CA GLN A 30 -15.10 -12.86 9.29
C GLN A 30 -13.96 -12.10 8.60
N GLN A 31 -12.93 -11.71 9.38
CA GLN A 31 -11.69 -11.18 8.82
C GLN A 31 -11.07 -12.19 7.85
N LEU A 32 -10.88 -11.75 6.62
CA LEU A 32 -10.25 -12.49 5.54
C LEU A 32 -8.72 -12.32 5.59
N LEU A 33 -8.27 -11.11 5.89
CA LEU A 33 -6.84 -10.76 5.95
C LEU A 33 -6.45 -10.50 7.40
N TYR A 34 -5.29 -11.03 7.79
CA TYR A 34 -4.77 -10.95 9.16
C TYR A 34 -5.80 -11.32 10.24
N PRO A 35 -6.38 -12.55 10.19
CA PRO A 35 -7.43 -12.98 11.13
C PRO A 35 -6.95 -13.12 12.57
N ASP A 36 -5.64 -13.11 12.78
CA ASP A 36 -4.94 -13.13 14.07
C ASP A 36 -4.82 -11.74 14.73
N ALA A 37 -5.26 -10.67 14.05
CA ALA A 37 -5.21 -9.32 14.61
C ALA A 37 -6.29 -9.11 15.67
N GLU A 38 -5.92 -9.26 16.95
CA GLU A 38 -6.85 -9.17 18.09
C GLU A 38 -7.33 -7.74 18.41
N CYS A 39 -6.50 -6.72 18.14
CA CYS A 39 -6.81 -5.33 18.42
C CYS A 39 -6.44 -4.44 17.24
N LEU A 40 -7.42 -3.68 16.75
CA LEU A 40 -7.24 -2.77 15.62
C LEU A 40 -7.19 -1.34 16.15
N GLU A 41 -6.12 -0.62 15.83
CA GLU A 41 -6.01 0.81 16.16
C GLU A 41 -6.77 1.65 15.13
N TRP A 42 -7.54 2.63 15.60
CA TRP A 42 -8.41 3.44 14.77
C TRP A 42 -8.03 4.92 14.79
N LEU A 43 -8.26 5.59 13.66
CA LEU A 43 -8.11 7.02 13.45
C LEU A 43 -9.41 7.57 12.88
N GLN A 44 -9.89 8.67 13.44
CA GLN A 44 -11.06 9.38 12.91
C GLN A 44 -10.60 10.61 12.14
N CYS A 45 -11.05 10.74 10.89
CA CYS A 45 -10.80 11.93 10.09
C CYS A 45 -11.52 13.13 10.71
N GLN A 46 -10.83 14.25 10.92
CA GLN A 46 -11.43 15.46 11.47
C GLN A 46 -12.42 16.14 10.52
N MET A 47 -12.29 15.90 9.21
CA MET A 47 -13.04 16.60 8.17
C MET A 47 -14.33 15.87 7.81
N CYS A 48 -14.26 14.57 7.51
CA CYS A 48 -15.42 13.76 7.13
C CYS A 48 -15.95 12.87 8.27
N HIS A 49 -15.29 12.87 9.44
CA HIS A 49 -15.61 12.03 10.59
C HIS A 49 -15.58 10.51 10.34
N GLY A 50 -15.10 10.08 9.17
CA GLY A 50 -14.94 8.68 8.83
C GLY A 50 -13.75 8.02 9.54
N TRP A 51 -13.87 6.70 9.72
CA TRP A 51 -12.93 5.90 10.49
C TRP A 51 -11.99 5.11 9.59
N LEU A 52 -10.71 5.09 9.93
CA LEU A 52 -9.71 4.25 9.28
C LEU A 52 -8.93 3.48 10.33
N HIS A 53 -8.57 2.23 10.03
CA HIS A 53 -7.52 1.58 10.79
C HIS A 53 -6.20 2.33 10.59
N GLN A 54 -5.35 2.38 11.61
CA GLN A 54 -4.04 3.03 11.53
C GLN A 54 -3.18 2.48 10.38
N ASP A 55 -3.20 1.16 10.16
CA ASP A 55 -2.51 0.53 9.02
C ASP A 55 -3.13 0.93 7.66
N CYS A 56 -4.44 1.23 7.62
CA CYS A 56 -5.13 1.72 6.41
C CYS A 56 -4.90 3.23 6.16
N ALA A 57 -4.55 3.98 7.20
CA ALA A 57 -4.14 5.38 7.09
C ALA A 57 -2.67 5.49 6.66
N GLY A 58 -1.81 4.58 7.15
CA GLY A 58 -0.41 4.47 6.77
C GLY A 58 0.61 4.68 7.90
N ASN A 59 1.85 4.24 7.67
CA ASN A 59 2.93 4.32 8.67
C ASN A 59 3.30 5.74 9.09
N GLY A 60 3.08 6.76 8.25
CA GLY A 60 3.28 8.17 8.64
C GLY A 60 2.34 8.63 9.77
N CYS A 61 1.26 7.90 10.03
CA CYS A 61 0.35 8.16 11.16
C CYS A 61 0.75 7.40 12.44
N LYS A 62 1.77 6.52 12.40
CA LYS A 62 2.23 5.72 13.56
C LYS A 62 2.96 6.55 14.62
N LEU A 63 3.19 7.84 14.39
CA LEU A 63 3.98 8.69 15.29
C LEU A 63 3.18 9.90 15.80
N LEU A 64 2.95 9.88 17.12
CA LEU A 64 3.00 11.03 18.02
C LEU A 64 1.93 12.12 17.82
N GLY A 65 0.90 12.09 18.66
CA GLY A 65 0.27 13.32 19.17
C GLY A 65 -0.34 14.27 18.14
N MET A 66 -0.61 13.81 16.91
CA MET A 66 -1.32 14.62 15.91
C MET A 66 -2.68 14.99 16.49
N GLU A 67 -2.87 16.28 16.81
CA GLU A 67 -4.14 16.81 17.32
C GLU A 67 -5.28 16.51 16.33
N SER A 68 -4.94 16.44 15.04
CA SER A 68 -5.86 16.17 13.95
C SER A 68 -5.31 15.18 12.91
N PHE A 69 -6.19 14.29 12.43
CA PHE A 69 -5.94 13.38 11.31
C PHE A 69 -6.87 13.75 10.14
N SER A 70 -6.35 13.77 8.91
CA SER A 70 -7.14 13.89 7.68
C SER A 70 -6.96 12.63 6.86
N CYS A 71 -8.06 12.01 6.42
CA CYS A 71 -7.99 10.85 5.53
C CYS A 71 -7.70 11.22 4.06
N GLY A 72 -7.57 12.51 3.74
CA GLY A 72 -7.46 13.02 2.37
C GLY A 72 -8.80 13.19 1.65
N CYS A 73 -9.93 13.21 2.37
CA CYS A 73 -11.25 13.41 1.78
C CYS A 73 -11.46 14.80 1.15
N THR A 74 -10.63 15.76 1.53
CA THR A 74 -10.61 17.13 0.96
C THR A 74 -9.46 17.34 -0.02
N ASP A 75 -8.59 16.34 -0.19
CA ASP A 75 -7.43 16.46 -1.07
C ASP A 75 -7.87 16.24 -2.52
N LEU A 76 -8.07 17.37 -3.21
CA LEU A 76 -8.24 17.43 -4.65
C LEU A 76 -6.94 17.16 -5.42
N THR A 77 -5.85 16.86 -4.73
CA THR A 77 -4.54 16.57 -5.32
C THR A 77 -4.69 15.40 -6.28
N ASP A 78 -4.76 15.70 -7.57
CA ASP A 78 -4.49 14.76 -8.64
C ASP A 78 -2.98 14.44 -8.59
N GLY A 79 -2.54 13.29 -9.09
CA GLY A 79 -1.13 12.91 -9.04
C GLY A 79 -0.14 13.86 -9.75
N SER A 80 -0.56 15.04 -10.24
CA SER A 80 0.21 15.97 -11.09
C SER A 80 1.52 16.43 -10.48
N ARG A 81 1.57 16.76 -9.18
CA ARG A 81 2.83 17.17 -8.52
C ARG A 81 3.83 16.02 -8.46
N ILE A 82 3.35 14.80 -8.22
CA ILE A 82 4.17 13.60 -8.07
C ILE A 82 4.63 13.12 -9.46
N ARG A 83 3.78 13.26 -10.48
CA ARG A 83 4.12 13.16 -11.89
C ARG A 83 5.31 14.04 -12.27
N LYS A 84 5.20 15.34 -11.97
CA LYS A 84 6.27 16.29 -12.26
C LYS A 84 7.58 15.91 -11.56
N ASP A 85 7.52 15.55 -10.28
CA ASP A 85 8.70 15.11 -9.53
C ASP A 85 9.35 13.84 -10.14
N VAL A 86 8.55 12.88 -10.62
CA VAL A 86 9.05 11.67 -11.28
C VAL A 86 9.58 11.96 -12.69
N GLU A 87 8.99 12.91 -13.42
CA GLU A 87 9.49 13.36 -14.71
C GLU A 87 10.86 14.06 -14.57
N GLU A 88 11.00 14.97 -13.59
CA GLU A 88 12.19 15.80 -13.39
C GLU A 88 13.34 15.05 -12.70
N GLY A 89 13.05 14.32 -11.60
CA GLY A 89 14.06 13.66 -10.77
C GLY A 89 14.14 12.14 -10.94
N GLY A 90 13.16 11.53 -11.59
CA GLY A 90 13.01 10.07 -11.64
C GLY A 90 12.52 9.47 -10.32
N ILE A 91 11.92 8.29 -10.40
CA ILE A 91 11.32 7.61 -9.24
C ILE A 91 12.32 7.34 -8.09
N LEU A 92 13.60 7.11 -8.43
CA LEU A 92 14.65 6.83 -7.46
C LEU A 92 15.08 8.05 -6.65
N SER A 93 14.78 9.27 -7.12
CA SER A 93 14.95 10.48 -6.31
C SER A 93 13.93 10.56 -5.17
N LEU A 94 12.76 9.94 -5.36
CA LEU A 94 11.68 9.89 -4.38
C LEU A 94 11.75 8.64 -3.48
N PHE A 95 12.36 7.57 -3.98
CA PHE A 95 12.45 6.30 -3.27
C PHE A 95 13.76 5.59 -3.60
N SER A 96 14.74 5.73 -2.70
CA SER A 96 16.08 5.20 -2.89
C SER A 96 16.13 3.67 -2.80
N SER A 97 17.21 3.05 -3.31
CA SER A 97 17.44 1.60 -3.20
C SER A 97 17.45 1.09 -1.75
N HIS A 98 17.97 1.89 -0.81
CA HIS A 98 17.92 1.58 0.62
C HIS A 98 16.46 1.49 1.12
N MET A 99 15.59 2.41 0.69
CA MET A 99 14.18 2.39 1.07
C MET A 99 13.43 1.22 0.44
N ILE A 100 13.78 0.83 -0.79
CA ILE A 100 13.25 -0.38 -1.44
C ILE A 100 13.62 -1.62 -0.63
N LYS A 101 14.89 -1.75 -0.22
CA LYS A 101 15.34 -2.87 0.60
C LYS A 101 14.63 -2.90 1.95
N ALA A 102 14.56 -1.76 2.64
CA ALA A 102 13.87 -1.66 3.93
C ALA A 102 12.39 -2.06 3.81
N LEU A 103 11.69 -1.58 2.79
CA LEU A 103 10.29 -1.95 2.55
C LEU A 103 10.13 -3.45 2.27
N HIS A 104 11.03 -4.04 1.48
CA HIS A 104 11.04 -5.48 1.24
C HIS A 104 11.21 -6.27 2.55
N ASP A 105 12.15 -5.87 3.39
CA ASP A 105 12.42 -6.52 4.68
C ASP A 105 11.22 -6.35 5.63
N ASP A 106 10.60 -5.16 5.67
CA ASP A 106 9.40 -4.89 6.46
C ASP A 106 8.19 -5.72 6.03
N LEU A 107 7.99 -5.90 4.73
CA LEU A 107 6.90 -6.73 4.18
C LEU A 107 7.14 -8.21 4.46
N THR A 108 8.37 -8.69 4.26
CA THR A 108 8.71 -10.11 4.43
C THR A 108 8.75 -10.54 5.88
N THR A 109 9.14 -9.64 6.80
CA THR A 109 9.11 -9.88 8.25
C THR A 109 7.74 -9.67 8.88
N GLY A 110 6.79 -9.04 8.16
CA GLY A 110 5.46 -8.70 8.67
C GLY A 110 5.44 -7.45 9.57
N SER A 111 6.54 -6.68 9.61
CA SER A 111 6.62 -5.38 10.30
C SER A 111 5.66 -4.35 9.70
N VAL A 112 5.32 -4.51 8.41
CA VAL A 112 4.26 -3.78 7.73
C VAL A 112 3.24 -4.75 7.16
N ARG A 113 1.96 -4.48 7.43
CA ARG A 113 0.84 -5.23 6.84
C ARG A 113 0.49 -4.68 5.47
N SER A 114 0.32 -5.57 4.50
CA SER A 114 -0.10 -5.27 3.13
C SER A 114 -1.05 -6.35 2.63
N ASN A 115 -2.15 -5.94 2.00
CA ASN A 115 -3.09 -6.88 1.39
C ASN A 115 -2.40 -7.75 0.33
N ARG A 116 -1.58 -7.11 -0.50
CA ARG A 116 -0.83 -7.77 -1.57
C ARG A 116 0.16 -8.78 -0.99
N MET A 117 0.89 -8.42 0.07
CA MET A 117 1.81 -9.34 0.75
C MET A 117 1.08 -10.53 1.37
N PHE A 118 -0.01 -10.29 2.10
CA PHE A 118 -0.78 -11.37 2.72
C PHE A 118 -1.34 -12.33 1.67
N LEU A 119 -1.91 -11.81 0.59
CA LEU A 119 -2.47 -12.62 -0.49
C LEU A 119 -1.40 -13.35 -1.29
N TRP A 120 -0.19 -12.81 -1.39
CA TRP A 120 0.96 -13.49 -1.99
C TRP A 120 1.39 -14.69 -1.16
N GLN A 121 1.46 -14.54 0.17
CA GLN A 121 1.78 -15.62 1.10
C GLN A 121 0.65 -16.65 1.21
N ASN A 122 -0.60 -16.23 0.99
CA ASN A 122 -1.80 -17.05 1.12
C ASN A 122 -2.62 -17.02 -0.20
N PRO A 123 -2.12 -17.67 -1.27
CA PRO A 123 -2.70 -17.54 -2.61
C PRO A 123 -4.12 -18.08 -2.73
N THR A 124 -4.56 -18.93 -1.80
CA THR A 124 -5.91 -19.52 -1.78
C THR A 124 -6.94 -18.68 -1.03
N SER A 125 -6.55 -17.58 -0.38
CA SER A 125 -7.46 -16.77 0.45
C SER A 125 -8.55 -16.08 -0.36
N SER A 126 -8.21 -15.39 -1.46
CA SER A 126 -9.21 -14.75 -2.33
C SER A 126 -8.63 -14.32 -3.68
N SER A 127 -8.97 -15.06 -4.74
CA SER A 127 -8.61 -14.69 -6.11
C SER A 127 -9.27 -13.39 -6.56
N ALA A 128 -10.53 -13.15 -6.15
CA ALA A 128 -11.25 -11.93 -6.50
C ALA A 128 -10.57 -10.68 -5.91
N LEU A 129 -10.08 -10.76 -4.67
CA LEU A 129 -9.37 -9.66 -4.03
C LEU A 129 -7.97 -9.46 -4.65
N GLN A 130 -7.26 -10.55 -4.96
CA GLN A 130 -5.99 -10.47 -5.70
C GLN A 130 -6.17 -9.71 -7.02
N GLN A 131 -7.17 -10.07 -7.83
CA GLN A 131 -7.44 -9.39 -9.11
C GLN A 131 -7.82 -7.91 -8.92
N HIS A 132 -8.60 -7.60 -7.88
CA HIS A 132 -8.99 -6.21 -7.58
C HIS A 132 -7.78 -5.32 -7.22
N LEU A 133 -6.78 -5.89 -6.54
CA LEU A 133 -5.61 -5.16 -6.06
C LEU A 133 -4.46 -5.11 -7.07
N LYS A 134 -4.56 -5.81 -8.21
CA LYS A 134 -3.55 -5.74 -9.26
C LYS A 134 -3.36 -4.31 -9.72
N LEU A 135 -2.10 -3.94 -9.93
CA LEU A 135 -1.74 -2.63 -10.42
C LEU A 135 -2.34 -2.43 -11.82
N ARG A 136 -3.15 -1.38 -11.98
CA ARG A 136 -3.50 -0.91 -13.32
C ARG A 136 -2.28 -0.23 -13.93
N THR A 137 -2.16 -0.29 -15.26
CA THR A 137 -1.01 0.25 -15.98
C THR A 137 -0.66 1.65 -15.46
N PRO A 138 0.48 1.81 -14.75
CA PRO A 138 0.88 3.12 -14.28
C PRO A 138 1.22 3.95 -15.52
N ASN A 139 0.94 5.24 -15.49
CA ASN A 139 1.25 6.12 -16.61
C ASN A 139 2.71 6.58 -16.49
N LEU A 140 3.59 5.58 -16.51
CA LEU A 140 5.05 5.68 -16.57
C LEU A 140 5.49 5.08 -17.90
N SER A 141 6.53 5.65 -18.52
CA SER A 141 7.10 5.04 -19.72
C SER A 141 7.70 3.67 -19.40
N ASP A 142 7.66 2.75 -20.37
CA ASP A 142 8.25 1.41 -20.25
C ASP A 142 9.70 1.47 -19.76
N GLN A 143 10.48 2.43 -20.28
CA GLN A 143 11.86 2.64 -19.86
C GLN A 143 11.98 2.90 -18.35
N ARG A 144 11.08 3.69 -17.77
CA ARG A 144 11.07 3.99 -16.32
C ARG A 144 10.62 2.77 -15.51
N ILE A 145 9.63 2.03 -15.99
CA ILE A 145 9.20 0.77 -15.38
C ILE A 145 10.39 -0.21 -15.34
N PHE A 146 11.07 -0.43 -16.47
CA PHE A 146 12.24 -1.32 -16.53
C PHE A 146 13.41 -0.86 -15.66
N GLN A 147 13.62 0.45 -15.51
CA GLN A 147 14.63 0.98 -14.59
C GLN A 147 14.27 0.65 -13.15
N LEU A 148 13.02 0.88 -12.74
CA LEU A 148 12.58 0.58 -11.38
C LEU A 148 12.66 -0.92 -11.08
N LEU A 149 12.19 -1.78 -11.99
CA LEU A 149 12.23 -3.23 -11.82
C LEU A 149 13.65 -3.73 -11.57
N ARG A 150 14.64 -3.23 -12.34
CA ARG A 150 16.05 -3.58 -12.11
C ARG A 150 16.55 -3.13 -10.74
N VAL A 151 16.20 -1.92 -10.31
CA VAL A 151 16.62 -1.45 -8.97
C VAL A 151 15.98 -2.28 -7.87
N ILE A 152 14.71 -2.68 -8.02
CA ILE A 152 14.05 -3.59 -7.07
C ILE A 152 14.82 -4.92 -7.01
N GLU A 153 15.08 -5.51 -8.17
CA GLU A 153 15.82 -6.77 -8.29
C GLU A 153 17.19 -6.74 -7.60
N ASP A 154 17.94 -5.66 -7.82
CA ASP A 154 19.28 -5.49 -7.27
C ASP A 154 19.25 -5.17 -5.76
N ALA A 155 18.36 -4.26 -5.33
CA ALA A 155 18.29 -3.82 -3.93
C ALA A 155 17.82 -4.93 -2.97
N THR A 156 16.92 -5.80 -3.45
CA THR A 156 16.34 -6.89 -2.65
C THR A 156 17.07 -8.22 -2.85
N GLY A 157 17.94 -8.33 -3.87
CA GLY A 157 18.60 -9.57 -4.25
C GLY A 157 17.70 -10.57 -4.98
N VAL A 158 16.43 -10.24 -5.15
CA VAL A 158 15.39 -11.11 -5.70
C VAL A 158 15.65 -11.43 -7.18
N GLY A 159 16.34 -10.54 -7.90
CA GLY A 159 16.77 -10.79 -9.29
C GLY A 159 17.76 -11.94 -9.43
N ALA A 160 18.63 -12.16 -8.43
CA ALA A 160 19.56 -13.29 -8.44
C ALA A 160 18.83 -14.65 -8.33
N LEU A 161 17.70 -14.68 -7.62
CA LEU A 161 16.86 -15.86 -7.46
C LEU A 161 16.03 -16.12 -8.73
N ILE A 162 15.48 -15.06 -9.35
CA ILE A 162 14.77 -15.15 -10.63
C ILE A 162 15.67 -15.79 -11.70
N ARG A 163 16.94 -15.33 -11.81
CA ARG A 163 17.92 -15.90 -12.75
C ARG A 163 18.27 -17.36 -12.47
N LYS A 164 18.04 -17.85 -11.25
CA LYS A 164 18.21 -19.27 -10.88
C LYS A 164 16.97 -20.11 -11.14
N GLY A 165 15.90 -19.52 -11.68
CA GLY A 165 14.67 -20.23 -12.06
C GLY A 165 13.48 -20.01 -11.13
N GLU A 166 13.59 -19.14 -10.11
CA GLU A 166 12.47 -18.80 -9.22
C GLU A 166 11.52 -17.78 -9.89
N VAL A 167 10.91 -18.17 -11.01
CA VAL A 167 10.11 -17.28 -11.88
C VAL A 167 8.91 -16.65 -11.15
N ARG A 168 8.37 -17.32 -10.13
CA ARG A 168 7.29 -16.77 -9.29
C ARG A 168 7.67 -15.45 -8.61
N LEU A 169 8.95 -15.17 -8.40
CA LEU A 169 9.39 -13.90 -7.84
C LEU A 169 9.16 -12.72 -8.79
N LEU A 170 8.93 -12.95 -10.10
CA LEU A 170 8.45 -11.90 -10.99
C LEU A 170 7.05 -11.44 -10.57
N ASP A 171 6.13 -12.38 -10.33
CA ASP A 171 4.79 -12.05 -9.84
C ASP A 171 4.86 -11.33 -8.49
N PHE A 172 5.77 -11.73 -7.59
CA PHE A 172 6.02 -11.00 -6.34
C PHE A 172 6.44 -9.54 -6.58
N VAL A 173 7.35 -9.29 -7.53
CA VAL A 173 7.79 -7.92 -7.85
C VAL A 173 6.62 -7.10 -8.40
N PHE A 174 5.84 -7.65 -9.34
CA PHE A 174 4.75 -6.92 -10.00
C PHE A 174 3.50 -6.77 -9.12
N ASP A 175 3.09 -7.82 -8.42
CA ASP A 175 1.85 -7.86 -7.66
C ASP A 175 2.04 -7.36 -6.22
N VAL A 176 3.27 -7.28 -5.69
CA VAL A 176 3.54 -6.82 -4.31
C VAL A 176 4.48 -5.63 -4.26
N LEU A 177 5.75 -5.81 -4.61
CA LEU A 177 6.77 -4.78 -4.35
C LEU A 177 6.51 -3.48 -5.12
N PHE A 178 6.20 -3.58 -6.40
CA PHE A 178 6.00 -2.40 -7.23
C PHE A 178 4.82 -1.54 -6.73
N PRO A 179 3.60 -2.08 -6.51
CA PRO A 179 2.51 -1.32 -5.90
C PRO A 179 2.86 -0.72 -4.53
N GLU A 180 3.51 -1.49 -3.65
CA GLU A 180 3.84 -1.01 -2.30
C GLU A 180 4.89 0.12 -2.33
N ILE A 181 5.83 0.10 -3.28
CA ILE A 181 6.76 1.20 -3.53
C ILE A 181 6.01 2.45 -3.97
N LEU A 182 5.07 2.32 -4.93
CA LEU A 182 4.26 3.45 -5.38
C LEU A 182 3.45 4.05 -4.24
N ILE A 183 2.82 3.20 -3.42
CA ILE A 183 2.09 3.64 -2.22
C ILE A 183 3.03 4.41 -1.28
N ASN A 184 4.21 3.87 -0.97
CA ASN A 184 5.16 4.53 -0.08
C ASN A 184 5.66 5.88 -0.62
N ILE A 185 5.89 6.00 -1.93
CA ILE A 185 6.22 7.28 -2.57
C ILE A 185 5.12 8.31 -2.32
N LEU A 186 3.86 7.94 -2.53
CA LEU A 186 2.72 8.81 -2.30
C LEU A 186 2.61 9.19 -0.83
N GLN A 187 2.83 8.25 0.08
CA GLN A 187 2.78 8.49 1.52
C GLN A 187 3.89 9.43 2.00
N ASN A 188 5.10 9.32 1.45
CA ASN A 188 6.20 10.25 1.72
C ASN A 188 5.89 11.69 1.26
N LYS A 189 4.89 11.87 0.38
CA LYS A 189 4.37 13.18 -0.04
C LYS A 189 3.17 13.65 0.79
N GLY A 190 2.87 12.97 1.90
CA GLY A 190 1.81 13.34 2.83
C GLY A 190 0.45 12.69 2.55
N MET A 191 0.37 11.77 1.58
CA MET A 191 -0.86 11.06 1.25
C MET A 191 -1.15 9.94 2.25
N THR A 192 -2.42 9.70 2.57
CA THR A 192 -2.80 8.48 3.31
C THR A 192 -2.69 7.24 2.43
N ARG A 193 -2.50 6.06 3.03
CA ARG A 193 -2.51 4.79 2.28
C ARG A 193 -3.85 4.61 1.55
N LEU A 194 -4.98 4.92 2.18
CA LEU A 194 -6.28 4.87 1.51
C LEU A 194 -6.28 5.69 0.20
N ARG A 195 -5.84 6.96 0.26
CA ARG A 195 -5.87 7.82 -0.92
C ARG A 195 -4.89 7.34 -2.00
N ALA A 196 -3.74 6.80 -1.59
CA ALA A 196 -2.80 6.17 -2.51
C ALA A 196 -3.44 4.98 -3.24
N GLU A 197 -4.07 4.04 -2.52
CA GLU A 197 -4.75 2.89 -3.10
C GLU A 197 -5.86 3.29 -4.08
N ILE A 198 -6.63 4.35 -3.77
CA ILE A 198 -7.65 4.89 -4.69
C ILE A 198 -7.00 5.36 -5.99
N LEU A 199 -5.92 6.15 -5.93
CA LEU A 199 -5.24 6.63 -7.13
C LEU A 199 -4.64 5.46 -7.95
N LEU A 200 -4.09 4.44 -7.28
CA LEU A 200 -3.57 3.23 -7.93
C LEU A 200 -4.69 2.49 -8.67
N ALA A 201 -5.84 2.35 -8.04
CA ALA A 201 -6.99 1.68 -8.63
C ALA A 201 -7.66 2.49 -9.76
N GLU A 202 -7.58 3.82 -9.73
CA GLU A 202 -8.03 4.68 -10.82
C GLU A 202 -7.07 4.65 -12.03
N GLY A 203 -5.84 4.13 -11.86
CA GLY A 203 -4.79 4.22 -12.87
C GLY A 203 -4.31 5.67 -13.10
N SER A 204 -4.63 6.57 -12.17
CA SER A 204 -4.40 8.02 -12.28
C SER A 204 -3.07 8.45 -11.64
N ILE A 205 -2.09 7.53 -11.61
CA ILE A 205 -0.78 7.77 -11.01
C ILE A 205 0.27 7.86 -12.11
N PHE A 206 0.98 8.99 -12.07
CA PHE A 206 1.95 9.45 -13.07
C PHE A 206 1.32 9.69 -14.42
#